data_AF-A0A7S3NKV9-F1
#
_entry.id   AF-A0A7S3NKV9-F1
#
_cell.length_a   1.000
_cell.length_b   1.000
_cell.length_c   1.000
_cell.angle_alpha   90.00
_cell.angle_beta   90.00
_cell.angle_gamma   90.00
#
_symmetry.space_group_name_H-M   'P 1'
#
loop_
_entity.id
_entity.type
_entity.pdbx_description
1 polymer ?
#
loop_
_entity_poly.entity_id
_entity_poly.type
_entity_poly.pdbx_seq_one_letter_code
_entity_poly.pdbx_strand_id
1 'polypeptide(L)'
;NGDKVFKTCAVVASSGSLLNSKLGQWIDTHDAVFRFNDAPVNNFSIDVGTKTTFRVLNYVCGSTFVRNHTVIHQHLCLSLFENDLEHSLYLVVDKNIACGAKKNWPHNDFFIMDNSEKSSYLKFQHSSCGGHHKAMLVGLRGVFFARRLCRNLSLFGFYEMNSVSYLRHDRHGQVTAVLKKPVPYHYYDKTRLNSFHNISCDDHYLHHLAYCDSSVYFIYSNGTTSQNNSRSHCKKETTTRTKNVKRVAHSSSLVHRKKTNAKKSNKNTTVNNKTKKSTFIRRSKSGRTHHSLLHSPTNKQTTKK
;
A
#
# COMPACT_ATOMS: atom_id res chain seq x y z
N ASN A 1 14.84 20.05 -14.77
CA ASN A 1 15.28 19.11 -13.71
C ASN A 1 14.10 18.87 -12.79
N GLY A 2 13.75 17.60 -12.55
CA GLY A 2 12.54 17.27 -11.76
C GLY A 2 12.89 17.30 -10.28
N ASP A 3 12.85 18.48 -9.68
CA ASP A 3 13.29 18.66 -8.30
C ASP A 3 12.41 17.88 -7.33
N LYS A 4 13.04 17.02 -6.53
CA LYS A 4 12.40 16.36 -5.39
C LYS A 4 11.84 17.44 -4.45
N VAL A 5 10.58 17.28 -4.05
CA VAL A 5 9.84 18.24 -3.21
C VAL A 5 10.40 18.30 -1.80
N PHE A 6 10.83 17.17 -1.25
CA PHE A 6 11.34 17.07 0.12
C PHE A 6 12.83 16.70 0.14
N LYS A 7 13.61 17.29 1.05
CA LYS A 7 15.02 16.93 1.24
C LYS A 7 15.13 15.62 2.01
N THR A 8 14.39 15.49 3.11
CA THR A 8 14.39 14.28 3.95
C THR A 8 12.97 13.77 4.18
N CYS A 9 12.80 12.46 4.08
CA CYS A 9 11.54 11.83 4.43
C CYS A 9 11.76 10.61 5.33
N ALA A 10 10.92 10.48 6.35
CA ALA A 10 10.82 9.26 7.13
C ALA A 10 9.67 8.41 6.57
N VAL A 11 9.94 7.13 6.32
CA VAL A 11 8.92 6.14 6.01
C VAL A 11 8.82 5.22 7.21
N VAL A 12 7.70 5.27 7.92
CA VAL A 12 7.49 4.58 9.20
C VAL A 12 6.51 3.44 8.98
N ALA A 13 7.04 2.23 8.85
CA ALA A 13 6.26 1.00 8.83
C ALA A 13 5.74 0.66 10.23
N SER A 14 4.95 -0.41 10.32
CA SER A 14 4.17 -0.72 11.52
C SER A 14 4.80 -1.74 12.46
N SER A 15 6.00 -2.25 12.19
CA SER A 15 6.63 -3.32 12.99
C SER A 15 6.69 -2.98 14.48
N GLY A 16 6.38 -3.97 15.34
CA GLY A 16 6.54 -3.83 16.79
C GLY A 16 7.99 -3.67 17.25
N SER A 17 8.97 -3.83 16.36
CA SER A 17 10.37 -3.48 16.63
C SER A 17 10.58 -2.00 16.99
N LEU A 18 9.62 -1.12 16.67
CA LEU A 18 9.67 0.29 17.05
C LEU A 18 9.37 0.51 18.54
N LEU A 19 8.77 -0.44 19.25
CA LEU A 19 8.46 -0.28 20.68
C LEU A 19 9.73 -0.08 21.51
N ASN A 20 9.72 0.94 22.37
CA ASN A 20 10.82 1.39 23.21
C ASN A 20 12.07 1.89 22.45
N SER A 21 11.94 2.17 21.15
CA SER A 21 13.05 2.68 20.34
C SER A 21 13.38 4.16 20.62
N LYS A 22 12.40 4.93 21.13
CA LYS A 22 12.53 6.38 21.37
C LYS A 22 12.90 7.19 20.11
N LEU A 23 12.61 6.66 18.92
CA LEU A 23 12.96 7.28 17.64
C LEU A 23 11.98 8.39 17.23
N GLY A 24 10.91 8.62 17.99
CA GLY A 24 9.82 9.50 17.58
C GLY A 24 10.24 10.94 17.33
N GLN A 25 11.13 11.49 18.17
CA GLN A 25 11.66 12.84 17.95
C GLN A 25 12.49 12.92 16.66
N TRP A 26 13.29 11.90 16.35
CA TRP A 26 14.09 11.86 15.11
C TRP A 26 13.21 11.69 13.87
N ILE A 27 12.18 10.84 13.94
CA ILE A 27 11.18 10.72 12.87
C ILE A 27 10.57 12.10 12.56
N ASP A 28 10.20 12.85 13.60
CA ASP A 28 9.55 14.15 13.45
C ASP A 28 10.48 15.26 12.93
N THR A 29 11.81 15.08 12.86
CA THR A 29 12.72 16.07 12.23
C THR A 29 12.71 16.06 10.71
N HIS A 30 12.12 15.03 10.08
CA HIS A 30 12.08 14.91 8.62
C HIS A 30 11.08 15.90 8.00
N ASP A 31 11.34 16.35 6.76
CA ASP A 31 10.46 17.29 6.06
C ASP A 31 9.06 16.67 5.83
N ALA A 32 9.02 15.38 5.48
CA ALA A 32 7.78 14.63 5.34
C ALA A 32 7.84 13.26 6.02
N VAL A 33 6.70 12.82 6.59
CA VAL A 33 6.57 11.51 7.24
C VAL A 33 5.45 10.71 6.57
N PHE A 34 5.79 9.51 6.12
CA PHE A 34 4.88 8.54 5.52
C PHE A 34 4.51 7.47 6.55
N ARG A 35 3.21 7.25 6.75
CA ARG A 35 2.66 6.17 7.59
C ARG A 35 1.70 5.30 6.81
N PHE A 36 1.45 4.09 7.29
CA PHE A 36 0.66 3.10 6.56
C PHE A 36 -0.65 2.77 7.24
N ASN A 37 -1.65 2.48 6.41
CA ASN A 37 -3.00 2.10 6.81
C ASN A 37 -3.53 3.05 7.88
N ASP A 38 -4.09 2.51 8.96
CA ASP A 38 -4.57 3.28 10.10
C ASP A 38 -3.66 3.15 11.33
N ALA A 39 -2.35 3.03 11.11
CA ALA A 39 -1.37 2.94 12.20
C ALA A 39 -1.45 4.20 13.10
N PRO A 40 -1.77 4.04 14.41
CA PRO A 40 -1.96 5.15 15.33
C PRO A 40 -0.63 5.74 15.81
N VAL A 41 -0.62 7.02 16.14
CA VAL A 41 0.53 7.69 16.79
C VAL A 41 0.28 7.96 18.27
N ASN A 42 -0.99 8.11 18.65
CA ASN A 42 -1.38 8.36 20.03
C ASN A 42 -0.97 7.17 20.90
N ASN A 43 -0.40 7.45 22.07
CA ASN A 43 0.21 6.49 22.99
C ASN A 43 1.52 5.84 22.52
N PHE A 44 2.00 6.13 21.31
CA PHE A 44 3.24 5.60 20.75
C PHE A 44 4.23 6.69 20.32
N SER A 45 3.89 7.97 20.54
CA SER A 45 4.62 9.12 20.01
C SER A 45 6.10 9.17 20.39
N ILE A 46 6.48 8.65 21.56
CA ILE A 46 7.88 8.54 21.99
C ILE A 46 8.68 7.69 20.99
N ASP A 47 8.08 6.61 20.50
CA ASP A 47 8.73 5.64 19.63
C ASP A 47 8.56 5.97 18.15
N VAL A 48 7.36 6.39 17.76
CA VAL A 48 6.98 6.52 16.34
C VAL A 48 6.78 7.95 15.89
N GLY A 49 6.85 8.94 16.78
CA GLY A 49 6.64 10.36 16.47
C GLY A 49 5.17 10.73 16.34
N THR A 50 4.92 12.00 16.05
CA THR A 50 3.57 12.60 15.94
C THR A 50 3.26 13.09 14.54
N LYS A 51 4.28 13.45 13.75
CA LYS A 51 4.12 13.99 12.41
C LYS A 51 3.60 12.92 11.46
N THR A 52 2.62 13.29 10.63
CA THR A 52 2.14 12.49 9.49
C THR A 52 1.85 13.44 8.34
N THR A 53 2.64 13.37 7.27
CA THR A 53 2.43 14.18 6.06
C THR A 53 1.63 13.40 5.02
N PHE A 54 1.94 12.11 4.86
CA PHE A 54 1.27 11.21 3.94
C PHE A 54 0.81 9.95 4.69
N ARG A 55 -0.42 9.52 4.41
CA ARG A 55 -0.94 8.23 4.87
C ARG A 55 -1.24 7.34 3.67
N VAL A 56 -0.48 6.25 3.57
CA VAL A 56 -0.56 5.27 2.50
C VAL A 56 -1.55 4.19 2.90
N LEU A 57 -2.65 4.05 2.16
CA LEU A 57 -3.75 3.14 2.49
C LEU A 57 -3.83 2.02 1.45
N ASN A 58 -3.94 0.76 1.89
CA ASN A 58 -4.49 -0.27 1.01
C ASN A 58 -6.00 -0.09 0.83
N TYR A 59 -6.62 -0.77 -0.13
CA TYR A 59 -8.05 -0.62 -0.43
C TYR A 59 -8.98 -1.00 0.75
N VAL A 60 -8.63 -2.04 1.52
CA VAL A 60 -9.42 -2.50 2.68
C VAL A 60 -9.43 -1.42 3.76
N CYS A 61 -8.24 -0.99 4.19
CA CYS A 61 -8.06 0.05 5.18
C CYS A 61 -8.55 1.41 4.68
N GLY A 62 -8.45 1.69 3.37
CA GLY A 62 -8.95 2.93 2.79
C GLY A 62 -10.45 3.09 2.99
N SER A 63 -11.21 2.01 2.80
CA SER A 63 -12.67 2.02 2.98
C SER A 63 -13.07 2.29 4.44
N THR A 64 -12.38 1.69 5.41
CA THR A 64 -12.67 1.90 6.83
C THR A 64 -12.16 3.26 7.32
N PHE A 65 -10.98 3.69 6.86
CA PHE A 65 -10.38 4.97 7.22
C PHE A 65 -11.27 6.15 6.83
N VAL A 66 -11.80 6.15 5.60
CA VAL A 66 -12.71 7.19 5.10
C VAL A 66 -14.02 7.26 5.91
N ARG A 67 -14.48 6.13 6.45
CA ARG A 67 -15.71 6.07 7.26
C ARG A 67 -15.50 6.51 8.71
N ASN A 68 -14.34 6.16 9.30
CA ASN A 68 -14.11 6.31 10.73
C ASN A 68 -13.48 7.67 11.11
N HIS A 69 -12.88 8.38 10.15
CA HIS A 69 -12.26 9.66 10.40
C HIS A 69 -13.16 10.81 9.92
N THR A 70 -13.32 11.82 10.77
CA THR A 70 -14.04 13.05 10.43
C THR A 70 -13.08 14.15 10.00
N VAL A 71 -11.89 14.21 10.60
CA VAL A 71 -10.84 15.21 10.31
C VAL A 71 -9.52 14.51 10.02
N ILE A 72 -8.80 15.00 9.02
CA ILE A 72 -7.42 14.59 8.70
C ILE A 72 -6.56 15.81 8.43
N HIS A 73 -5.28 15.73 8.79
CA HIS A 73 -4.29 16.80 8.55
C HIS A 73 -3.24 16.40 7.51
N GLN A 74 -3.31 15.16 7.03
CA GLN A 74 -2.36 14.55 6.11
C GLN A 74 -2.95 14.41 4.70
N HIS A 75 -2.08 14.21 3.72
CA HIS A 75 -2.45 13.75 2.39
C HIS A 75 -2.67 12.23 2.38
N LEU A 76 -3.59 11.75 1.53
CA LEU A 76 -3.81 10.32 1.39
C LEU A 76 -3.23 9.77 0.08
N CYS A 77 -2.61 8.60 0.18
CA CYS A 77 -2.08 7.87 -0.97
C CYS A 77 -2.73 6.49 -1.03
N LEU A 78 -3.61 6.26 -2.00
CA LEU A 78 -4.29 4.98 -2.17
C LEU A 78 -3.42 4.02 -2.99
N SER A 79 -3.13 2.87 -2.40
CA SER A 79 -2.49 1.72 -3.02
C SER A 79 -3.54 0.85 -3.70
N LEU A 80 -3.60 0.91 -5.04
CA LEU A 80 -4.53 0.11 -5.84
C LEU A 80 -4.29 -1.39 -5.68
N PHE A 81 -5.34 -2.19 -5.82
CA PHE A 81 -5.21 -3.65 -5.83
C PHE A 81 -4.50 -4.17 -7.09
N GLU A 82 -3.79 -5.29 -6.98
CA GLU A 82 -2.76 -5.72 -7.96
C GLU A 82 -3.16 -6.94 -8.82
N ASN A 83 -4.42 -7.39 -8.76
CA ASN A 83 -4.88 -8.61 -9.46
C ASN A 83 -5.50 -8.36 -10.84
N ASP A 84 -5.07 -9.17 -11.82
CA ASP A 84 -5.43 -9.06 -13.24
C ASP A 84 -6.82 -9.63 -13.60
N LEU A 85 -7.46 -10.43 -12.71
CA LEU A 85 -8.74 -11.12 -13.00
C LEU A 85 -9.99 -10.46 -12.38
N GLU A 86 -9.85 -9.63 -11.34
CA GLU A 86 -10.96 -8.91 -10.67
C GLU A 86 -10.83 -7.38 -10.81
N HIS A 87 -10.04 -6.92 -11.78
CA HIS A 87 -9.63 -5.53 -11.92
C HIS A 87 -10.82 -4.54 -11.93
N SER A 88 -11.99 -4.92 -12.47
CA SER A 88 -13.17 -4.05 -12.53
C SER A 88 -13.79 -3.75 -11.15
N LEU A 89 -13.91 -4.75 -10.26
CA LEU A 89 -14.53 -4.56 -8.94
C LEU A 89 -13.64 -3.71 -8.03
N TYR A 90 -12.34 -3.99 -7.99
CA TYR A 90 -11.40 -3.20 -7.18
C TYR A 90 -11.23 -1.78 -7.71
N LEU A 91 -11.24 -1.57 -9.04
CA LEU A 91 -11.27 -0.22 -9.60
C LEU A 91 -12.52 0.57 -9.15
N VAL A 92 -13.67 -0.08 -8.99
CA VAL A 92 -14.87 0.55 -8.44
C VAL A 92 -14.69 0.86 -6.95
N VAL A 93 -14.15 -0.07 -6.17
CA VAL A 93 -13.85 0.15 -4.74
C VAL A 93 -12.88 1.31 -4.56
N ASP A 94 -11.77 1.31 -5.29
CA ASP A 94 -10.74 2.35 -5.20
C ASP A 94 -11.28 3.72 -5.63
N LYS A 95 -12.12 3.76 -6.67
CA LYS A 95 -12.85 4.99 -7.05
C LYS A 95 -13.79 5.45 -5.95
N ASN A 96 -14.53 4.55 -5.32
CA ASN A 96 -15.45 4.89 -4.24
C ASN A 96 -14.70 5.43 -3.02
N ILE A 97 -13.55 4.85 -2.67
CA ILE A 97 -12.67 5.37 -1.62
C ILE A 97 -12.21 6.78 -1.97
N ALA A 98 -11.68 6.99 -3.18
CA ALA A 98 -11.21 8.30 -3.63
C ALA A 98 -12.33 9.35 -3.64
N CYS A 99 -13.52 9.00 -4.14
CA CYS A 99 -14.69 9.88 -4.14
C CYS A 99 -15.16 10.21 -2.72
N GLY A 100 -15.23 9.21 -1.84
CA GLY A 100 -15.61 9.40 -0.44
C GLY A 100 -14.61 10.31 0.29
N ALA A 101 -13.32 10.07 0.10
CA ALA A 101 -12.27 10.88 0.69
C ALA A 101 -12.32 12.33 0.20
N LYS A 102 -12.54 12.53 -1.12
CA LYS A 102 -12.67 13.87 -1.69
C LYS A 102 -13.92 14.61 -1.22
N LYS A 103 -15.02 13.88 -1.01
CA LYS A 103 -16.25 14.43 -0.42
C LYS A 103 -16.04 14.87 1.03
N ASN A 104 -15.38 14.04 1.83
CA ASN A 104 -15.18 14.30 3.26
C ASN A 104 -14.12 15.38 3.51
N TRP A 105 -13.05 15.41 2.70
CA TRP A 105 -11.91 16.33 2.90
C TRP A 105 -11.50 17.02 1.59
N PRO A 106 -12.28 17.99 1.11
CA PRO A 106 -12.08 18.61 -0.21
C PRO A 106 -10.77 19.39 -0.33
N HIS A 107 -10.15 19.81 0.78
CA HIS A 107 -8.90 20.57 0.75
C HIS A 107 -7.64 19.69 0.82
N ASN A 108 -7.79 18.39 1.09
CA ASN A 108 -6.66 17.48 1.16
C ASN A 108 -6.31 16.96 -0.24
N ASP A 109 -5.02 16.75 -0.48
CA ASP A 109 -4.56 16.03 -1.66
C ASP A 109 -4.78 14.53 -1.52
N PHE A 110 -5.24 13.93 -2.62
CA PHE A 110 -5.42 12.50 -2.78
C PHE A 110 -4.61 12.01 -3.97
N PHE A 111 -3.74 11.05 -3.71
CA PHE A 111 -2.88 10.42 -4.69
C PHE A 111 -3.32 8.99 -4.90
N ILE A 112 -3.31 8.55 -6.16
CA ILE A 112 -3.46 7.14 -6.50
C ILE A 112 -2.10 6.65 -6.98
N MET A 113 -1.57 5.64 -6.29
CA MET A 113 -0.31 5.02 -6.69
C MET A 113 -0.59 4.08 -7.87
N ASP A 114 0.13 4.31 -8.97
CA ASP A 114 0.10 3.41 -10.12
C ASP A 114 0.99 2.17 -9.87
N ASN A 115 0.92 1.21 -10.80
CA ASN A 115 1.70 -0.03 -10.73
C ASN A 115 3.02 0.09 -11.52
N SER A 116 3.61 1.29 -11.65
CA SER A 116 4.81 1.48 -12.49
C SER A 116 6.02 0.67 -12.05
N GLU A 117 6.12 0.34 -10.75
CA GLU A 117 7.24 -0.46 -10.21
C GLU A 117 7.00 -1.97 -10.24
N LYS A 118 5.78 -2.41 -10.61
CA LYS A 118 5.41 -3.84 -10.65
C LYS A 118 6.38 -4.64 -11.51
N SER A 119 6.80 -4.11 -12.67
CA SER A 119 7.70 -4.81 -13.58
C SER A 119 9.13 -4.97 -13.05
N SER A 120 9.70 -3.98 -12.35
CA SER A 120 11.03 -4.12 -11.71
C SER A 120 10.94 -5.12 -10.56
N TYR A 121 9.93 -4.97 -9.69
CA TYR A 121 9.73 -5.85 -8.56
C TYR A 121 9.53 -7.32 -8.99
N LEU A 122 8.71 -7.59 -10.00
CA LEU A 122 8.51 -8.95 -10.52
C LEU A 122 9.80 -9.56 -11.08
N LYS A 123 10.64 -8.79 -11.76
CA LYS A 123 11.95 -9.26 -12.24
C LYS A 123 12.84 -9.65 -11.07
N PHE A 124 12.91 -8.82 -10.03
CA PHE A 124 13.67 -9.12 -8.82
C PHE A 124 13.12 -10.36 -8.11
N GLN A 125 11.81 -10.46 -7.96
CA GLN A 125 11.15 -11.62 -7.33
C GLN A 125 11.48 -12.91 -8.07
N HIS A 126 11.51 -12.87 -9.40
CA HIS A 126 11.85 -14.03 -10.22
C HIS A 126 13.33 -14.41 -10.13
N SER A 127 14.25 -13.44 -10.03
CA SER A 127 15.68 -13.70 -9.93
C SER A 127 16.16 -14.04 -8.52
N SER A 128 15.52 -13.49 -7.50
CA SER A 128 16.05 -13.43 -6.13
C SER A 128 15.15 -14.10 -5.09
N CYS A 129 13.89 -14.43 -5.45
CA CYS A 129 12.89 -14.99 -4.53
C CYS A 129 12.17 -16.24 -5.08
N GLY A 130 12.69 -16.87 -6.14
CA GLY A 130 12.14 -18.13 -6.67
C GLY A 130 10.84 -18.00 -7.49
N GLY A 131 10.43 -16.78 -7.88
CA GLY A 131 9.37 -16.59 -8.90
C GLY A 131 7.93 -16.86 -8.45
N HIS A 132 7.66 -17.09 -7.17
CA HIS A 132 6.29 -17.12 -6.67
C HIS A 132 5.70 -15.71 -6.71
N HIS A 133 4.65 -15.49 -7.51
CA HIS A 133 3.94 -14.20 -7.62
C HIS A 133 3.30 -13.80 -6.28
N LYS A 134 4.07 -13.16 -5.39
CA LYS A 134 3.54 -12.46 -4.21
C LYS A 134 3.28 -11.01 -4.59
N ALA A 135 2.10 -10.51 -4.23
CA ALA A 135 1.76 -9.10 -4.37
C ALA A 135 2.70 -8.24 -3.51
N MET A 136 3.06 -7.08 -4.04
CA MET A 136 3.91 -6.13 -3.34
C MET A 136 3.18 -5.56 -2.12
N LEU A 137 3.81 -5.57 -0.94
CA LEU A 137 3.19 -5.02 0.27
C LEU A 137 3.06 -3.51 0.18
N VAL A 138 2.05 -2.99 0.89
CA VAL A 138 1.79 -1.54 0.95
C VAL A 138 3.01 -0.76 1.45
N GLY A 139 3.83 -1.36 2.31
CA GLY A 139 5.09 -0.79 2.81
C GLY A 139 6.06 -0.44 1.68
N LEU A 140 6.41 -1.43 0.85
CA LEU A 140 7.33 -1.25 -0.28
C LEU A 140 6.76 -0.27 -1.32
N ARG A 141 5.45 -0.31 -1.58
CA ARG A 141 4.75 0.68 -2.42
C ARG A 141 4.92 2.11 -1.90
N GLY A 142 4.78 2.31 -0.59
CA GLY A 142 5.00 3.62 0.03
C GLY A 142 6.46 4.09 -0.07
N VAL A 143 7.43 3.18 0.00
CA VAL A 143 8.85 3.50 -0.22
C VAL A 143 9.07 3.99 -1.65
N PHE A 144 8.53 3.30 -2.67
CA PHE A 144 8.60 3.75 -4.06
C PHE A 144 7.93 5.11 -4.29
N PHE A 145 6.81 5.36 -3.63
CA PHE A 145 6.11 6.63 -3.71
C PHE A 145 6.93 7.76 -3.03
N ALA A 146 7.43 7.54 -1.82
CA ALA A 146 8.30 8.49 -1.13
C ALA A 146 9.57 8.78 -1.94
N ARG A 147 10.17 7.75 -2.57
CA ARG A 147 11.37 7.90 -3.41
C ARG A 147 11.15 8.86 -4.57
N ARG A 148 9.93 8.97 -5.11
CA ARG A 148 9.58 9.93 -6.16
C ARG A 148 9.61 11.38 -5.67
N LEU A 149 9.27 11.61 -4.41
CA LEU A 149 9.10 12.94 -3.82
C LEU A 149 10.31 13.42 -3.02
N CYS A 150 11.14 12.52 -2.51
CA CYS A 150 12.18 12.82 -1.52
C CYS A 150 13.59 12.64 -2.08
N ARG A 151 14.54 13.47 -1.62
CA ARG A 151 15.97 13.29 -1.91
C ARG A 151 16.56 12.15 -1.10
N ASN A 152 16.35 12.15 0.22
CA ASN A 152 16.81 11.11 1.14
C ASN A 152 15.63 10.45 1.87
N LEU A 153 15.70 9.13 2.04
CA LEU A 153 14.69 8.30 2.71
C LEU A 153 15.28 7.58 3.91
N SER A 154 14.68 7.78 5.08
CA SER A 154 14.96 7.00 6.28
C SER A 154 13.81 6.00 6.51
N LEU A 155 14.12 4.70 6.52
CA LEU A 155 13.16 3.61 6.66
C LEU A 155 13.15 3.12 8.12
N PHE A 156 12.01 3.24 8.79
CA PHE A 156 11.82 2.86 10.18
C PHE A 156 10.81 1.71 10.27
N GLY A 157 11.11 0.68 11.06
CA GLY A 157 10.15 -0.39 11.37
C GLY A 157 9.86 -1.34 10.21
N PHE A 158 10.78 -1.48 9.25
CA PHE A 158 10.68 -2.43 8.12
C PHE A 158 11.28 -3.81 8.42
N TYR A 159 11.73 -4.05 9.65
CA TYR A 159 12.48 -5.24 10.04
C TYR A 159 11.61 -6.49 10.23
N GLU A 160 12.12 -7.64 9.77
CA GLU A 160 11.51 -8.95 9.95
C GLU A 160 11.44 -9.37 11.42
N MET A 161 10.25 -9.84 11.80
CA MET A 161 10.01 -10.49 13.06
C MET A 161 10.06 -11.99 12.85
N ASN A 162 11.26 -12.54 12.97
CA ASN A 162 11.61 -13.74 13.73
C ASN A 162 13.01 -14.21 13.30
N SER A 163 13.90 -14.31 14.29
CA SER A 163 15.12 -15.13 14.28
C SER A 163 16.17 -14.90 13.18
N VAL A 164 16.97 -13.83 13.27
CA VAL A 164 18.44 -13.98 13.11
C VAL A 164 19.19 -13.08 14.09
N SER A 165 20.10 -13.76 14.79
CA SER A 165 21.11 -13.34 15.73
C SER A 165 22.01 -12.24 15.19
N TYR A 166 22.37 -11.25 16.01
CA TYR A 166 23.72 -10.69 15.84
C TYR A 166 24.68 -11.68 16.50
N LEU A 167 25.75 -12.03 15.77
CA LEU A 167 26.83 -12.83 16.32
C LEU A 167 27.58 -11.93 17.31
N ARG A 168 27.52 -12.23 18.59
CA ARG A 168 28.36 -11.56 19.58
C ARG A 168 29.63 -12.38 19.73
N HIS A 169 30.77 -11.77 19.42
CA HIS A 169 32.07 -12.31 19.80
C HIS A 169 32.30 -12.00 21.28
N ASP A 170 32.52 -13.03 22.09
CA ASP A 170 33.04 -12.83 23.44
C ASP A 170 34.53 -12.47 23.39
N ARG A 171 35.14 -12.23 24.56
CA ARG A 171 36.57 -11.91 24.67
C ARG A 171 37.50 -13.04 24.22
N HIS A 172 36.96 -14.21 23.88
CA HIS A 172 37.67 -15.39 23.40
C HIS A 172 37.32 -15.73 21.95
N GLY A 173 36.56 -14.87 21.24
CA GLY A 173 36.17 -15.07 19.84
C GLY A 173 35.00 -16.03 19.63
N GLN A 174 34.38 -16.58 20.69
CA GLN A 174 33.21 -17.44 20.53
C GLN A 174 32.00 -16.63 20.05
N VAL A 175 31.33 -17.18 19.04
CA VAL A 175 30.13 -16.64 18.44
C VAL A 175 28.91 -17.15 19.21
N THR A 176 28.22 -16.26 19.93
CA THR A 176 26.94 -16.59 20.56
C THR A 176 25.78 -15.97 19.78
N ALA A 177 24.79 -16.80 19.46
CA ALA A 177 23.53 -16.36 18.87
C ALA A 177 22.68 -15.68 19.96
N VAL A 178 22.56 -14.35 19.93
CA VAL A 178 21.63 -13.65 20.82
C VAL A 178 20.24 -13.68 20.20
N LEU A 179 19.34 -14.48 20.78
CA LEU A 179 17.91 -14.48 20.45
C LEU A 179 17.33 -13.10 20.77
N LYS A 180 16.96 -12.32 19.73
CA LYS A 180 16.21 -11.08 19.91
C LYS A 180 14.89 -11.41 20.60
N LYS A 181 14.52 -10.60 21.61
CA LYS A 181 13.21 -10.72 22.27
C LYS A 181 12.11 -10.66 21.20
N PRO A 182 11.17 -11.60 21.20
CA PRO A 182 10.04 -11.55 20.28
C PRO A 182 9.21 -10.29 20.56
N VAL A 183 8.98 -9.50 19.52
CA VAL A 183 8.11 -8.31 19.55
C VAL A 183 6.71 -8.68 19.05
N PRO A 184 5.69 -7.81 19.11
CA PRO A 184 4.40 -7.99 18.42
C PRO A 184 4.47 -7.58 16.93
N TYR A 185 3.65 -8.18 16.06
CA TYR A 185 3.70 -7.91 14.61
C TYR A 185 3.59 -6.42 14.29
N HIS A 186 2.60 -5.73 14.88
CA HIS A 186 2.56 -4.28 14.90
C HIS A 186 2.86 -3.68 16.27
N TYR A 187 3.42 -2.47 16.30
CA TYR A 187 3.65 -1.75 17.56
C TYR A 187 2.36 -1.41 18.32
N TYR A 188 1.20 -1.47 17.66
CA TYR A 188 -0.11 -1.19 18.24
C TYR A 188 -0.96 -2.46 18.48
N ASP A 189 -0.42 -3.66 18.25
CA ASP A 189 -1.15 -4.89 18.52
C ASP A 189 -1.24 -5.13 20.05
N LYS A 190 -2.44 -5.44 20.53
CA LYS A 190 -2.68 -5.76 21.95
C LYS A 190 -2.26 -7.19 22.32
N THR A 191 -2.19 -8.09 21.33
CA THR A 191 -1.79 -9.49 21.48
C THR A 191 -0.81 -9.86 20.37
N ARG A 192 0.05 -10.86 20.61
CA ARG A 192 0.93 -11.36 19.56
C ARG A 192 0.10 -12.11 18.52
N LEU A 193 -0.24 -11.42 17.44
CA LEU A 193 -0.78 -12.06 16.25
C LEU A 193 0.36 -12.79 15.55
N ASN A 194 0.10 -14.04 15.14
CA ASN A 194 0.93 -14.69 14.14
C ASN A 194 0.72 -13.96 12.81
N SER A 195 1.80 -13.53 12.17
CA SER A 195 1.75 -12.93 10.84
C SER A 195 1.24 -13.96 9.82
N PHE A 196 0.26 -13.58 9.00
CA PHE A 196 -0.15 -14.33 7.81
C PHE A 196 0.61 -13.89 6.55
N HIS A 197 1.51 -12.91 6.65
CA HIS A 197 2.26 -12.36 5.52
C HIS A 197 3.69 -12.89 5.51
N ASN A 198 4.09 -13.52 4.40
CA ASN A 198 5.49 -13.85 4.13
C ASN A 198 6.17 -12.63 3.47
N ILE A 199 6.85 -11.85 4.30
CA ILE A 199 7.45 -10.54 3.95
C ILE A 199 8.87 -10.68 3.36
N SER A 200 9.44 -11.89 3.39
CA SER A 200 10.85 -12.14 3.07
C SER A 200 11.33 -11.54 1.74
N CYS A 201 10.51 -11.54 0.69
CA CYS A 201 10.93 -10.98 -0.60
C CYS A 201 10.87 -9.44 -0.63
N ASP A 202 9.88 -8.81 0.02
CA ASP A 202 9.80 -7.35 0.13
C ASP A 202 10.95 -6.82 1.00
N ASP A 203 11.25 -7.50 2.09
CA ASP A 203 12.39 -7.19 2.95
C ASP A 203 13.71 -7.30 2.19
N HIS A 204 13.91 -8.40 1.45
CA HIS A 204 15.09 -8.57 0.60
C HIS A 204 15.19 -7.46 -0.47
N TYR A 205 14.08 -7.09 -1.11
CA TYR A 205 14.07 -5.99 -2.07
C TYR A 205 14.43 -4.65 -1.41
N LEU A 206 13.89 -4.35 -0.23
CA LEU A 206 14.22 -3.12 0.49
C LEU A 206 15.70 -3.08 0.88
N HIS A 207 16.26 -4.18 1.37
CA HIS A 207 17.69 -4.31 1.64
C HIS A 207 18.54 -4.10 0.38
N HIS A 208 18.13 -4.66 -0.75
CA HIS A 208 18.76 -4.41 -2.05
C HIS A 208 18.68 -2.93 -2.44
N LEU A 209 17.52 -2.29 -2.24
CA LEU A 209 17.31 -0.87 -2.54
C LEU A 209 18.24 0.02 -1.69
N ALA A 210 18.33 -0.23 -0.38
CA ALA A 210 19.23 0.53 0.50
C ALA A 210 20.72 0.28 0.22
N TYR A 211 21.06 -0.90 -0.29
CA TYR A 211 22.40 -1.23 -0.75
C TYR A 211 22.75 -0.50 -2.06
N CYS A 212 21.81 -0.40 -2.99
CA CYS A 212 22.04 0.17 -4.32
C CYS A 212 21.76 1.66 -4.46
N ASP A 213 20.99 2.24 -3.54
CA ASP A 213 20.66 3.66 -3.52
C ASP A 213 21.18 4.31 -2.24
N SER A 214 22.28 5.05 -2.36
CA SER A 214 22.91 5.75 -1.22
C SER A 214 22.06 6.85 -0.59
N SER A 215 20.89 7.14 -1.16
CA SER A 215 19.90 8.06 -0.57
C SER A 215 18.84 7.36 0.28
N VAL A 216 18.92 6.02 0.43
CA VAL A 216 18.00 5.22 1.24
C VAL A 216 18.75 4.66 2.45
N TYR A 217 18.19 4.84 3.63
CA TYR A 217 18.81 4.50 4.92
C TYR A 217 17.86 3.61 5.71
N PHE A 218 18.30 2.42 6.11
CA PHE A 218 17.57 1.64 7.13
C PHE A 218 17.95 2.11 8.51
N ILE A 219 16.95 2.40 9.33
CA ILE A 219 17.12 2.82 10.71
C ILE A 219 16.63 1.69 11.62
N TYR A 220 17.56 1.14 12.41
CA TYR A 220 17.25 0.11 13.40
C TYR A 220 16.69 0.73 14.68
N SER A 221 16.04 -0.11 15.51
CA SER A 221 15.37 0.32 16.74
C SER A 221 16.31 0.92 17.81
N ASN A 222 17.62 0.65 17.70
CA ASN A 222 18.66 1.26 18.54
C ASN A 222 19.20 2.59 17.97
N GLY A 223 18.63 3.09 16.87
CA GLY A 223 19.05 4.31 16.19
C GLY A 223 20.24 4.15 15.23
N THR A 224 20.83 2.95 15.13
CA THR A 224 21.91 2.71 14.15
C THR A 224 21.37 2.61 12.73
N THR A 225 22.25 2.90 11.76
CA THR A 225 21.91 2.88 10.34
C THR A 225 22.73 1.83 9.60
N SER A 226 22.12 1.01 8.72
CA SER A 226 22.90 0.26 7.73
C SER A 226 23.02 1.07 6.43
N GLN A 227 24.26 1.38 6.04
CA GLN A 227 24.60 1.74 4.67
C GLN A 227 25.81 0.91 4.24
N ASN A 228 25.69 0.23 3.11
CA ASN A 228 26.81 -0.43 2.44
C ASN A 228 27.01 0.24 1.08
N ASN A 229 28.17 0.85 0.86
CA ASN A 229 28.47 1.66 -0.33
C ASN A 229 29.09 0.86 -1.48
N SER A 230 29.06 -0.48 -1.45
CA SER A 230 29.70 -1.29 -2.48
C SER A 230 28.76 -1.48 -3.67
N ARG A 231 28.98 -0.74 -4.76
CA ARG A 231 28.07 -0.69 -5.92
C ARG A 231 28.32 -1.77 -6.98
N SER A 232 29.24 -2.69 -6.75
CA SER A 232 29.72 -3.64 -7.78
C SER A 232 28.63 -4.60 -8.28
N HIS A 233 27.60 -4.90 -7.47
CA HIS A 233 26.50 -5.81 -7.83
C HIS A 233 25.18 -5.10 -8.15
N CYS A 234 25.14 -3.78 -8.11
CA CYS A 234 23.95 -3.02 -8.43
C CYS A 234 23.81 -2.89 -9.95
N LYS A 235 22.89 -3.67 -10.54
CA LYS A 235 22.45 -3.38 -11.91
C LYS A 235 21.90 -1.96 -11.92
N LYS A 236 22.34 -1.12 -12.86
CA LYS A 236 21.71 0.18 -13.12
C LYS A 236 20.26 -0.08 -13.49
N GLU A 237 19.36 -0.10 -12.51
CA GLU A 237 17.95 0.08 -12.79
C GLU A 237 17.85 1.47 -13.40
N THR A 238 17.67 1.52 -14.72
CA THR A 238 17.23 2.72 -15.40
C THR A 238 15.97 3.15 -14.66
N THR A 239 16.07 4.21 -13.88
CA THR A 239 14.93 4.95 -13.39
C THR A 239 14.18 5.39 -14.63
N THR A 240 13.25 4.55 -15.07
CA THR A 240 12.30 4.92 -16.11
C THR A 240 11.60 6.14 -15.53
N ARG A 241 11.90 7.30 -16.10
CA ARG A 241 11.36 8.59 -15.67
C ARG A 241 9.85 8.54 -15.92
N THR A 242 9.12 7.95 -14.99
CA THR A 242 7.68 7.72 -15.10
C THR A 242 6.99 9.05 -14.85
N LYS A 243 6.40 9.56 -15.92
CA LYS A 243 5.51 10.70 -15.86
C LYS A 243 4.23 10.28 -15.13
N ASN A 244 3.87 11.09 -14.14
CA ASN A 244 2.54 11.25 -13.54
C ASN A 244 2.19 10.35 -12.33
N VAL A 245 2.55 10.83 -11.13
CA VAL A 245 1.65 10.66 -9.98
C VAL A 245 0.36 11.42 -10.33
N LYS A 246 -0.75 10.72 -10.53
CA LYS A 246 -2.04 11.37 -10.80
C LYS A 246 -2.67 11.79 -9.48
N ARG A 247 -2.66 13.10 -9.21
CA ARG A 247 -3.54 13.70 -8.19
C ARG A 247 -4.98 13.53 -8.68
N VAL A 248 -5.88 13.10 -7.80
CA VAL A 248 -7.31 13.03 -8.13
C VAL A 248 -7.81 14.46 -8.39
N ALA A 249 -8.24 14.73 -9.63
CA ALA A 249 -8.71 16.04 -10.04
C ALA A 249 -9.95 16.46 -9.22
N HIS A 250 -10.09 17.75 -8.93
CA HIS A 250 -11.29 18.28 -8.30
C HIS A 250 -12.47 18.13 -9.28
N SER A 251 -13.47 17.33 -8.93
CA SER A 251 -14.68 17.19 -9.73
C SER A 251 -15.59 18.41 -9.53
N SER A 252 -15.30 19.50 -10.24
CA SER A 252 -16.25 20.61 -10.42
C SER A 252 -16.75 20.74 -11.87
N SER A 253 -16.49 19.79 -12.77
CA SER A 253 -16.82 19.94 -14.20
C SER A 253 -17.46 18.73 -14.89
N LEU A 254 -18.20 17.87 -14.17
CA LEU A 254 -18.99 16.78 -14.76
C LEU A 254 -20.50 17.03 -14.68
N VAL A 255 -20.92 18.29 -14.85
CA VAL A 255 -22.32 18.63 -15.15
C VAL A 255 -22.30 19.80 -16.12
N HIS A 256 -21.96 19.56 -17.39
CA HIS A 256 -22.44 20.31 -18.57
C HIS A 256 -21.76 19.77 -19.84
N ARG A 257 -22.33 18.71 -20.41
CA ARG A 257 -22.29 18.52 -21.86
C ARG A 257 -23.69 18.16 -22.34
N LYS A 258 -24.51 19.21 -22.42
CA LYS A 258 -25.76 19.19 -23.19
C LYS A 258 -25.42 19.03 -24.68
N LYS A 259 -26.32 18.29 -25.34
CA LYS A 259 -26.53 18.13 -26.78
C LYS A 259 -26.18 19.37 -27.63
N THR A 260 -25.44 19.15 -28.72
CA THR A 260 -25.41 19.83 -30.04
C THR A 260 -24.19 19.23 -30.79
N ASN A 261 -24.20 18.72 -32.02
CA ASN A 261 -24.94 19.04 -33.23
C ASN A 261 -25.01 17.82 -34.16
N ALA A 262 -26.13 17.70 -34.87
CA ALA A 262 -26.23 17.00 -36.14
C ALA A 262 -25.64 17.85 -37.27
N LYS A 263 -24.88 17.26 -38.19
CA LYS A 263 -25.06 17.38 -39.66
C LYS A 263 -23.90 16.72 -40.45
N LYS A 264 -24.33 15.93 -41.45
CA LYS A 264 -23.69 15.59 -42.75
C LYS A 264 -22.45 14.67 -42.73
N SER A 265 -22.57 13.48 -43.30
CA SER A 265 -22.52 13.33 -44.76
C SER A 265 -23.15 11.99 -45.21
N ASN A 266 -23.98 12.10 -46.24
CA ASN A 266 -24.49 11.00 -47.07
C ASN A 266 -23.34 10.48 -47.94
N LYS A 267 -23.17 9.16 -48.05
CA LYS A 267 -22.77 8.53 -49.31
C LYS A 267 -23.42 7.15 -49.42
N ASN A 268 -24.20 7.03 -50.49
CA ASN A 268 -24.91 5.84 -50.95
C ASN A 268 -23.96 4.68 -51.23
N THR A 269 -24.38 3.48 -50.84
CA THR A 269 -24.20 2.27 -51.66
C THR A 269 -25.39 1.35 -51.42
N THR A 270 -26.24 1.26 -52.43
CA THR A 270 -27.36 0.33 -52.56
C THR A 270 -26.85 -0.92 -53.27
N VAL A 271 -26.96 -2.12 -52.68
CA VAL A 271 -27.30 -3.37 -53.41
C VAL A 271 -28.01 -4.36 -52.47
N ASN A 272 -29.34 -4.39 -52.62
CA ASN A 272 -30.30 -5.50 -52.62
C ASN A 272 -30.10 -6.86 -51.89
N ASN A 273 -31.22 -7.21 -51.24
CA ASN A 273 -31.97 -8.50 -51.26
C ASN A 273 -31.53 -9.66 -50.35
N LYS A 274 -32.28 -9.90 -49.26
CA LYS A 274 -33.40 -10.87 -49.25
C LYS A 274 -34.08 -10.95 -47.87
N THR A 275 -35.41 -10.97 -47.95
CA THR A 275 -36.43 -11.24 -46.94
C THR A 275 -36.29 -12.59 -46.25
N LYS A 276 -36.57 -12.64 -44.94
CA LYS A 276 -37.42 -13.68 -44.30
C LYS A 276 -37.89 -13.22 -42.90
N LYS A 277 -39.21 -13.03 -42.78
CA LYS A 277 -39.99 -12.99 -41.53
C LYS A 277 -40.27 -14.42 -41.07
N SER A 278 -40.26 -14.67 -39.76
CA SER A 278 -41.28 -15.46 -39.02
C SER A 278 -40.90 -15.52 -37.53
N THR A 279 -41.63 -14.82 -36.65
CA THR A 279 -42.64 -15.33 -35.69
C THR A 279 -42.12 -15.74 -34.32
N PHE A 280 -42.48 -14.90 -33.33
CA PHE A 280 -43.07 -15.22 -32.02
C PHE A 280 -43.21 -16.70 -31.61
N ILE A 281 -42.70 -17.05 -30.42
CA ILE A 281 -43.42 -17.84 -29.41
C ILE A 281 -43.08 -17.30 -28.01
N ARG A 282 -44.12 -17.16 -27.19
CA ARG A 282 -44.17 -16.72 -25.79
C ARG A 282 -44.79 -17.88 -24.98
N ARG A 283 -44.42 -18.03 -23.70
CA ARG A 283 -44.96 -18.91 -22.59
C ARG A 283 -43.98 -20.01 -22.15
N SER A 284 -43.88 -20.42 -20.89
CA SER A 284 -44.48 -20.01 -19.61
C SER A 284 -43.81 -20.76 -18.44
N LYS A 285 -44.00 -20.21 -17.23
CA LYS A 285 -43.75 -20.67 -15.86
C LYS A 285 -43.93 -22.18 -15.56
N SER A 286 -43.09 -22.69 -14.63
CA SER A 286 -43.38 -23.52 -13.43
C SER A 286 -42.04 -24.08 -12.92
N GLY A 287 -41.65 -24.23 -11.65
CA GLY A 287 -42.28 -24.18 -10.34
C GLY A 287 -41.22 -24.62 -9.30
N ARG A 288 -41.51 -24.37 -8.03
CA ARG A 288 -40.80 -24.70 -6.77
C ARG A 288 -40.17 -26.11 -6.73
N THR A 289 -39.10 -26.39 -5.96
CA THR A 289 -39.13 -26.53 -4.49
C THR A 289 -37.75 -26.49 -3.78
N HIS A 290 -37.76 -25.80 -2.63
CA HIS A 290 -37.13 -26.07 -1.32
C HIS A 290 -35.96 -27.07 -1.16
N HIS A 291 -34.88 -26.61 -0.51
CA HIS A 291 -34.43 -27.17 0.77
C HIS A 291 -33.68 -26.14 1.63
N SER A 292 -34.15 -26.01 2.85
CA SER A 292 -33.61 -25.27 3.99
C SER A 292 -32.48 -26.04 4.68
N LEU A 293 -31.52 -25.33 5.28
CA LEU A 293 -31.08 -25.55 6.67
C LEU A 293 -30.21 -24.37 7.16
N LEU A 294 -30.72 -23.71 8.19
CA LEU A 294 -30.07 -22.75 9.08
C LEU A 294 -29.16 -23.51 10.08
N HIS A 295 -28.08 -22.88 10.55
CA HIS A 295 -27.96 -22.51 11.97
C HIS A 295 -26.68 -21.71 12.26
N SER A 296 -26.89 -20.54 12.86
CA SER A 296 -25.92 -19.81 13.69
C SER A 296 -26.16 -20.17 15.16
N PRO A 297 -25.15 -20.15 16.05
CA PRO A 297 -25.38 -20.11 17.48
C PRO A 297 -25.21 -18.70 18.06
N THR A 298 -26.23 -18.28 18.81
CA THR A 298 -26.26 -17.08 19.65
C THR A 298 -25.75 -17.37 21.06
N ASN A 299 -25.13 -16.35 21.64
CA ASN A 299 -24.76 -16.20 23.05
C ASN A 299 -25.93 -16.49 24.01
N LYS A 300 -25.63 -17.17 25.13
CA LYS A 300 -26.31 -16.96 26.41
C LYS A 300 -25.29 -16.91 27.56
N GLN A 301 -25.28 -15.77 28.25
CA GLN A 301 -24.86 -15.63 29.63
C GLN A 301 -25.82 -16.39 30.55
N THR A 302 -25.31 -17.08 31.57
CA THR A 302 -25.94 -17.18 32.89
C THR A 302 -24.89 -17.51 33.95
N THR A 303 -25.06 -16.86 35.10
CA THR A 303 -24.26 -16.78 36.33
C THR A 303 -24.54 -17.90 37.36
N LYS A 304 -23.60 -18.06 38.32
CA LYS A 304 -23.67 -18.75 39.64
C LYS A 304 -23.60 -20.29 39.58
N LYS A 305 -22.84 -21.01 40.40
CA LYS A 305 -22.25 -20.79 41.74
C LYS A 305 -20.75 -21.09 41.75
#